data_AF-A0A517TTP0-F1
#
_entry.id   AF-A0A517TTP0-F1
#
_cell.length_a   1.000
_cell.length_b   1.000
_cell.length_c   1.000
_cell.angle_alpha   90.00
_cell.angle_beta   90.00
_cell.angle_gamma   90.00
#
_symmetry.space_group_name_H-M   'P 1'
#
loop_
_entity.id
_entity.type
_entity.pdbx_description
1 polymer ?
#
loop_
_entity_poly.entity_id
_entity_poly.type
_entity_poly.pdbx_seq_one_letter_code
_entity_poly.pdbx_strand_id
1 'polypeptide(L)'
;MTLQRFIEQFLGYGSLSAPLWLVGMEEAGGTSPRDLECRVAAWNECGGEPVVDLMDFHHRIGCDQYFGVRPKRQVTWARLAQIVLAWEGLCRGRDAVLAFQSQHLGRKGGTTLLAELMPLPKATVTSWPYAPLATRLPYLRSVGRYRDAVLPKRVELLSEAIRSHSPKAVVFYGMSYRQHWIDIAQVPFASTGTGSFFGCGHHTTYLVTSHPNARGLEANYFVEQGRILGELTEKRGASPDSPTDQDRT
;
A
#
# COMPACT_ATOMS: atom_id res chain seq x y z
N MET A 1 -18.46 -15.49 1.77
CA MET A 1 -17.11 -16.05 1.55
C MET A 1 -16.34 -16.04 2.88
N THR A 2 -15.24 -16.79 3.01
CA THR A 2 -14.60 -17.10 4.32
C THR A 2 -13.49 -16.12 4.72
N LEU A 3 -13.22 -16.00 6.03
CA LEU A 3 -12.09 -15.24 6.59
C LEU A 3 -10.73 -15.65 6.02
N GLN A 4 -10.54 -16.95 5.77
CA GLN A 4 -9.31 -17.45 5.15
C GLN A 4 -9.10 -16.83 3.76
N ARG A 5 -10.16 -16.76 2.96
CA ARG A 5 -10.08 -16.18 1.62
C ARG A 5 -9.74 -14.69 1.68
N PHE A 6 -10.30 -13.96 2.64
CA PHE A 6 -9.94 -12.56 2.87
C PHE A 6 -8.43 -12.41 3.15
N ILE A 7 -7.89 -13.22 4.07
CA ILE A 7 -6.46 -13.22 4.41
C ILE A 7 -5.59 -13.54 3.18
N GLU A 8 -6.02 -14.49 2.36
CA GLU A 8 -5.24 -14.98 1.22
C GLU A 8 -5.31 -14.04 0.02
N GLN A 9 -6.43 -13.32 -0.20
CA GLN A 9 -6.67 -12.62 -1.46
C GLN A 9 -6.74 -11.10 -1.35
N PHE A 10 -7.20 -10.54 -0.23
CA PHE A 10 -7.38 -9.11 -0.11
C PHE A 10 -6.03 -8.39 -0.09
N LEU A 11 -5.76 -7.55 -1.09
CA LEU A 11 -4.56 -6.72 -1.21
C LEU A 11 -4.75 -5.35 -0.59
N GLY A 12 -5.91 -4.71 -0.84
CA GLY A 12 -6.21 -3.38 -0.32
C GLY A 12 -7.17 -2.59 -1.20
N TYR A 13 -6.85 -1.33 -1.47
CA TYR A 13 -7.79 -0.33 -1.98
C TYR A 13 -7.29 0.40 -3.22
N GLY A 14 -8.09 0.49 -4.28
CA GLY A 14 -7.77 1.26 -5.48
C GLY A 14 -7.84 0.43 -6.76
N SER A 15 -6.81 0.52 -7.60
CA SER A 15 -6.77 -0.19 -8.89
C SER A 15 -5.47 -0.96 -9.07
N LEU A 16 -5.55 -2.22 -9.52
CA LEU A 16 -4.36 -2.98 -9.94
C LEU A 16 -3.70 -2.36 -11.18
N SER A 17 -4.45 -1.62 -12.01
CA SER A 17 -3.89 -0.88 -13.14
C SER A 17 -3.31 0.49 -12.76
N ALA A 18 -3.30 0.83 -11.46
CA ALA A 18 -2.78 2.12 -11.01
C ALA A 18 -1.28 2.23 -11.31
N PRO A 19 -0.80 3.38 -11.81
CA PRO A 19 0.61 3.56 -12.10
C PRO A 19 1.48 3.68 -10.84
N LEU A 20 0.89 4.05 -9.69
CA LEU A 20 1.60 4.18 -8.41
C LEU A 20 0.96 3.30 -7.34
N TRP A 21 1.74 2.37 -6.80
CA TRP A 21 1.33 1.53 -5.68
C TRP A 21 1.99 2.01 -4.39
N LEU A 22 1.21 2.07 -3.31
CA LEU A 22 1.61 2.47 -1.96
C LEU A 22 1.41 1.24 -1.07
N VAL A 23 2.50 0.63 -0.62
CA VAL A 23 2.47 -0.68 0.04
C VAL A 23 2.96 -0.55 1.48
N GLY A 24 2.06 -0.82 2.42
CA GLY A 24 2.31 -0.80 3.85
C GLY A 24 2.47 -2.18 4.47
N MET A 25 2.78 -2.16 5.77
CA MET A 25 2.94 -3.37 6.57
C MET A 25 1.58 -4.00 6.90
N GLU A 26 0.65 -3.19 7.40
CA GLU A 26 -0.65 -3.57 7.91
C GLU A 26 -1.53 -2.34 8.15
N GLU A 27 -2.85 -2.52 8.04
CA GLU A 27 -3.79 -1.44 8.33
C GLU A 27 -3.94 -1.20 9.84
N ALA A 28 -4.07 0.07 10.23
CA ALA A 28 -4.42 0.44 11.59
C ALA A 28 -5.91 0.17 11.88
N GLY A 29 -6.24 -0.28 13.09
CA GLY A 29 -7.62 -0.56 13.52
C GLY A 29 -7.79 -2.00 13.95
N GLY A 30 -8.99 -2.58 13.90
CA GLY A 30 -9.16 -3.99 14.28
C GLY A 30 -8.88 -4.23 15.76
N THR A 31 -9.83 -3.81 16.59
CA THR A 31 -9.74 -3.93 18.06
C THR A 31 -10.40 -5.21 18.58
N SER A 32 -11.20 -5.88 17.74
CA SER A 32 -11.96 -7.06 18.11
C SER A 32 -12.14 -8.03 16.92
N PRO A 33 -12.46 -9.32 17.19
CA PRO A 33 -12.92 -10.25 16.14
C PRO A 33 -14.13 -9.73 15.36
N ARG A 34 -15.03 -9.00 16.02
CA ARG A 34 -16.22 -8.42 15.39
C ARG A 34 -15.85 -7.38 14.33
N ASP A 35 -14.85 -6.54 14.60
CA ASP A 35 -14.38 -5.55 13.62
C ASP A 35 -13.87 -6.25 12.35
N LEU A 36 -13.16 -7.37 12.51
CA LEU A 36 -12.68 -8.17 11.40
C LEU A 36 -13.83 -8.85 10.65
N GLU A 37 -14.84 -9.37 11.35
CA GLU A 37 -16.03 -9.93 10.72
C GLU A 37 -16.79 -8.87 9.90
N CYS A 38 -16.96 -7.65 10.42
CA CYS A 38 -17.54 -6.53 9.66
C CYS A 38 -16.74 -6.22 8.39
N ARG A 39 -15.41 -6.23 8.47
CA ARG A 39 -14.53 -6.01 7.30
C ARG A 39 -14.63 -7.12 6.26
N VAL A 40 -14.68 -8.38 6.69
CA VAL A 40 -14.88 -9.53 5.80
C VAL A 40 -16.26 -9.47 5.14
N ALA A 41 -17.30 -9.06 5.88
CA ALA A 41 -18.63 -8.86 5.32
C ALA A 41 -18.64 -7.74 4.27
N ALA A 42 -18.07 -6.56 4.60
CA ALA A 42 -17.95 -5.44 3.66
C ALA A 42 -17.15 -5.82 2.40
N TRP A 43 -16.05 -6.57 2.55
CA TRP A 43 -15.28 -7.09 1.42
C TRP A 43 -16.12 -7.99 0.50
N ASN A 44 -16.92 -8.89 1.09
CA ASN A 44 -17.81 -9.77 0.33
C ASN A 44 -18.89 -8.97 -0.42
N GLU A 45 -19.46 -7.94 0.21
CA GLU A 45 -20.43 -7.05 -0.43
C GLU A 45 -19.80 -6.22 -1.57
N CYS A 46 -18.50 -5.94 -1.49
CA CYS A 46 -17.72 -5.34 -2.57
C CYS A 46 -17.28 -6.36 -3.65
N GLY A 47 -17.80 -7.59 -3.62
CA GLY A 47 -17.51 -8.64 -4.62
C GLY A 47 -16.43 -9.63 -4.21
N GLY A 48 -15.70 -9.36 -3.12
CA GLY A 48 -14.64 -10.24 -2.64
C GLY A 48 -13.40 -10.28 -3.55
N GLU A 49 -13.13 -9.17 -4.24
CA GLU A 49 -12.00 -9.00 -5.16
C GLU A 49 -10.69 -8.68 -4.42
N PRO A 50 -9.51 -8.89 -5.03
CA PRO A 50 -8.23 -8.55 -4.40
C PRO A 50 -8.12 -7.07 -4.01
N VAL A 51 -8.75 -6.18 -4.78
CA VAL A 51 -8.78 -4.74 -4.49
C VAL A 51 -10.21 -4.23 -4.52
N VAL A 52 -10.53 -3.30 -3.62
CA VAL A 52 -11.85 -2.65 -3.54
C VAL A 52 -11.71 -1.13 -3.57
N ASP A 53 -12.80 -0.41 -3.73
CA ASP A 53 -12.77 1.04 -3.58
C ASP A 53 -12.61 1.45 -2.11
N LEU A 54 -11.65 2.35 -1.82
CA LEU A 54 -11.33 2.77 -0.45
C LEU A 54 -12.55 3.35 0.27
N MET A 55 -13.25 4.32 -0.33
CA MET A 55 -14.35 4.96 0.39
C MET A 55 -15.59 4.08 0.42
N ASP A 56 -15.89 3.32 -0.63
CA ASP A 56 -17.05 2.43 -0.62
C ASP A 56 -16.88 1.37 0.48
N PHE A 57 -15.66 0.83 0.63
CA PHE A 57 -15.34 -0.11 1.70
C PHE A 57 -15.43 0.55 3.09
N HIS A 58 -14.85 1.74 3.25
CA HIS A 58 -14.87 2.44 4.54
C HIS A 58 -16.27 2.88 4.95
N HIS A 59 -17.13 3.26 4.00
CA HIS A 59 -18.54 3.55 4.24
C HIS A 59 -19.27 2.34 4.82
N ARG A 60 -19.06 1.15 4.24
CA ARG A 60 -19.68 -0.11 4.70
C ARG A 60 -19.27 -0.51 6.11
N ILE A 61 -18.07 -0.15 6.55
CA ILE A 61 -17.60 -0.38 7.92
C ILE A 61 -17.85 0.81 8.86
N GLY A 62 -18.63 1.81 8.44
CA GLY A 62 -19.02 2.97 9.25
C GLY A 62 -17.88 3.96 9.53
N CYS A 63 -16.91 4.06 8.63
CA CYS A 63 -15.71 4.91 8.75
C CYS A 63 -15.74 6.11 7.77
N ASP A 64 -16.87 6.80 7.69
CA ASP A 64 -17.12 7.91 6.76
C ASP A 64 -16.34 9.19 7.05
N GLN A 65 -15.81 9.34 8.27
CA GLN A 65 -15.22 10.59 8.73
C GLN A 65 -14.04 11.09 7.87
N TYR A 66 -13.44 10.26 7.03
CA TYR A 66 -12.30 10.63 6.18
C TYR A 66 -12.69 11.12 4.79
N PHE A 67 -13.98 11.12 4.46
CA PHE A 67 -14.52 11.42 3.14
C PHE A 67 -15.59 12.53 3.20
N GLY A 68 -16.05 12.97 2.03
CA GLY A 68 -17.14 13.95 1.90
C GLY A 68 -16.69 15.41 2.02
N VAL A 69 -17.62 16.28 2.44
CA VAL A 69 -17.48 17.75 2.40
C VAL A 69 -16.51 18.29 3.47
N ARG A 70 -16.44 17.64 4.63
CA ARG A 70 -15.57 18.03 5.76
C ARG A 70 -14.76 16.83 6.24
N PRO A 71 -13.84 16.31 5.40
CA PRO A 71 -13.11 15.11 5.72
C PRO A 71 -12.11 15.37 6.85
N LYS A 72 -12.08 14.46 7.83
CA LYS A 72 -11.02 14.41 8.83
C LYS A 72 -9.72 13.99 8.16
N ARG A 73 -8.63 14.66 8.51
CA ARG A 73 -7.29 14.25 8.07
C ARG A 73 -6.90 12.92 8.73
N GLN A 74 -6.57 11.93 7.91
CA GLN A 74 -5.94 10.67 8.34
C GLN A 74 -4.44 10.84 8.10
N VAL A 75 -3.61 10.71 9.15
CA VAL A 75 -2.19 11.11 9.09
C VAL A 75 -1.40 10.31 8.05
N THR A 76 -1.53 8.99 8.07
CA THR A 76 -0.87 8.08 7.11
C THR A 76 -1.25 8.46 5.68
N TRP A 77 -2.53 8.52 5.38
CA TRP A 77 -3.08 8.83 4.06
C TRP A 77 -2.67 10.22 3.58
N ALA A 78 -2.66 11.22 4.46
CA ALA A 78 -2.19 12.55 4.13
C ALA A 78 -0.70 12.57 3.76
N ARG A 79 0.15 11.76 4.41
CA ARG A 79 1.56 11.65 4.03
C ARG A 79 1.75 10.87 2.73
N LEU A 80 0.97 9.82 2.49
CA LEU A 80 0.99 9.10 1.22
C LEU A 80 0.53 10.01 0.07
N ALA A 81 -0.52 10.80 0.27
CA ALA A 81 -0.98 11.80 -0.70
C ALA A 81 0.09 12.85 -1.01
N GLN A 82 0.96 13.21 -0.05
CA GLN A 82 2.11 14.09 -0.32
C GLN A 82 3.09 13.46 -1.32
N ILE A 83 3.37 12.15 -1.18
CA ILE A 83 4.24 11.43 -2.11
C ILE A 83 3.62 11.43 -3.50
N VAL A 84 2.33 11.07 -3.60
CA VAL A 84 1.62 10.98 -4.89
C VAL A 84 1.62 12.33 -5.61
N LEU A 85 1.19 13.38 -4.92
CA LEU A 85 1.13 14.73 -5.51
C LEU A 85 2.53 15.18 -5.96
N ALA A 86 3.56 14.99 -5.13
CA ALA A 86 4.92 15.40 -5.50
C ALA A 86 5.49 14.58 -6.67
N TRP A 87 5.17 13.28 -6.75
CA TRP A 87 5.52 12.41 -7.87
C TRP A 87 4.86 12.85 -9.18
N GLU A 88 3.64 13.38 -9.12
CA GLU A 88 2.93 13.99 -10.26
C GLU A 88 3.43 15.42 -10.60
N GLY A 89 4.52 15.88 -9.97
CA GLY A 89 5.03 17.25 -10.14
C GLY A 89 4.16 18.32 -9.48
N LEU A 90 3.21 17.93 -8.64
CA LEU A 90 2.30 18.82 -7.94
C LEU A 90 2.83 19.12 -6.52
N CYS A 91 3.27 20.36 -6.28
CA CYS A 91 3.53 20.84 -4.92
C CYS A 91 2.31 21.61 -4.39
N ARG A 92 1.38 20.89 -3.76
CA ARG A 92 0.15 21.51 -3.25
C ARG A 92 0.09 21.49 -1.72
N GLY A 93 -0.45 22.56 -1.16
CA GLY A 93 -0.58 22.77 0.29
C GLY A 93 -1.55 21.79 0.97
N ARG A 94 -1.81 22.05 2.25
CA ARG A 94 -2.63 21.18 3.12
C ARG A 94 -4.00 20.83 2.52
N ASP A 95 -4.66 21.78 1.88
CA ASP A 95 -6.02 21.60 1.35
C ASP A 95 -6.06 20.63 0.18
N ALA A 96 -5.05 20.65 -0.69
CA ALA A 96 -4.97 19.71 -1.80
C ALA A 96 -4.63 18.30 -1.34
N VAL A 97 -3.80 18.15 -0.31
CA VAL A 97 -3.54 16.85 0.32
C VAL A 97 -4.83 16.27 0.90
N LEU A 98 -5.63 17.11 1.56
CA LEU A 98 -6.90 16.68 2.14
C LEU A 98 -7.97 16.38 1.07
N ALA A 99 -8.02 17.17 0.00
CA ALA A 99 -8.87 16.91 -1.16
C ALA A 99 -8.50 15.57 -1.83
N PHE A 100 -7.20 15.34 -2.05
CA PHE A 100 -6.71 14.09 -2.63
C PHE A 100 -7.06 12.89 -1.75
N GLN A 101 -6.82 12.98 -0.44
CA GLN A 101 -7.19 11.95 0.52
C GLN A 101 -8.68 11.57 0.42
N SER A 102 -9.55 12.59 0.37
CA SER A 102 -11.01 12.40 0.38
C SER A 102 -11.55 11.89 -0.95
N GLN A 103 -10.96 12.29 -2.08
CA GLN A 103 -11.59 12.13 -3.41
C GLN A 103 -10.83 11.20 -4.36
N HIS A 104 -9.53 10.98 -4.18
CA HIS A 104 -8.68 10.33 -5.19
C HIS A 104 -7.87 9.14 -4.67
N LEU A 105 -7.52 9.14 -3.39
CA LEU A 105 -6.73 8.07 -2.78
C LEU A 105 -7.50 6.74 -2.79
N GLY A 106 -6.90 5.69 -3.36
CA GLY A 106 -7.46 4.33 -3.34
C GLY A 106 -8.83 4.18 -4.00
N ARG A 107 -9.16 5.04 -4.97
CA ARG A 107 -10.40 4.93 -5.75
C ARG A 107 -10.31 3.84 -6.81
N LYS A 108 -11.42 3.16 -7.08
CA LYS A 108 -11.51 2.23 -8.21
C LYS A 108 -11.27 2.98 -9.53
N GLY A 109 -10.37 2.45 -10.37
CA GLY A 109 -9.96 3.11 -11.62
C GLY A 109 -9.11 4.38 -11.42
N GLY A 110 -8.71 4.70 -10.18
CA GLY A 110 -7.87 5.85 -9.87
C GLY A 110 -6.38 5.61 -10.17
N THR A 111 -5.55 6.59 -9.80
CA THR A 111 -4.11 6.57 -10.06
C THR A 111 -3.28 5.87 -8.97
N THR A 112 -3.93 5.38 -7.91
CA THR A 112 -3.25 4.76 -6.76
C THR A 112 -3.83 3.40 -6.39
N LEU A 113 -2.94 2.51 -5.95
CA LEU A 113 -3.27 1.33 -5.17
C LEU A 113 -2.68 1.48 -3.77
N LEU A 114 -3.48 1.30 -2.72
CA LEU A 114 -3.01 1.16 -1.34
C LEU A 114 -3.09 -0.31 -1.00
N ALA A 115 -1.96 -0.97 -0.80
CA ALA A 115 -1.93 -2.38 -0.45
C ALA A 115 -1.23 -2.60 0.89
N GLU A 116 -1.55 -3.70 1.55
CA GLU A 116 -0.93 -4.08 2.81
C GLU A 116 -0.32 -5.47 2.70
N LEU A 117 0.91 -5.62 3.22
CA LEU A 117 1.58 -6.91 3.28
C LEU A 117 0.78 -7.89 4.15
N MET A 118 0.43 -7.47 5.36
CA MET A 118 -0.37 -8.27 6.28
C MET A 118 -1.85 -7.83 6.22
N PRO A 119 -2.77 -8.76 5.89
CA PRO A 119 -4.18 -8.42 5.60
C PRO A 119 -5.04 -8.10 6.83
N LEU A 120 -4.64 -8.51 8.04
CA LEU A 120 -5.42 -8.30 9.25
C LEU A 120 -5.03 -7.00 9.97
N PRO A 121 -5.98 -6.07 10.20
CA PRO A 121 -5.68 -4.80 10.86
C PRO A 121 -5.30 -4.99 12.32
N LYS A 122 -4.52 -4.07 12.89
CA LYS A 122 -4.19 -4.05 14.32
C LYS A 122 -4.16 -2.63 14.88
N ALA A 123 -4.62 -2.48 16.14
CA ALA A 123 -4.66 -1.18 16.79
C ALA A 123 -3.25 -0.72 17.15
N THR A 124 -2.41 -1.67 17.56
CA THR A 124 -0.99 -1.48 17.86
C THR A 124 -0.18 -2.70 17.42
N VAL A 125 1.14 -2.53 17.32
CA VAL A 125 2.08 -3.60 16.97
C VAL A 125 2.04 -4.80 17.95
N THR A 126 1.57 -4.58 19.19
CA THR A 126 1.46 -5.62 20.22
C THR A 126 0.05 -6.21 20.35
N SER A 127 -0.98 -5.56 19.79
CA SER A 127 -2.36 -6.04 19.90
C SER A 127 -2.60 -7.30 19.06
N TRP A 128 -3.29 -8.30 19.62
CA TRP A 128 -3.70 -9.50 18.87
C TRP A 128 -5.10 -9.99 19.28
N PRO A 129 -6.17 -9.29 18.86
CA PRO A 129 -7.53 -9.63 19.29
C PRO A 129 -8.09 -10.88 18.61
N TYR A 130 -7.35 -11.50 17.69
CA TYR A 130 -7.84 -12.59 16.83
C TYR A 130 -7.60 -14.00 17.40
N ALA A 131 -6.96 -14.12 18.56
CA ALA A 131 -6.76 -15.41 19.24
C ALA A 131 -8.05 -16.25 19.38
N PRO A 132 -9.24 -15.69 19.70
CA PRO A 132 -10.49 -16.44 19.77
C PRO A 132 -10.90 -17.12 18.44
N LEU A 133 -10.42 -16.61 17.31
CA LEU A 133 -10.70 -17.18 15.98
C LEU A 133 -9.82 -18.41 15.66
N ALA A 134 -8.92 -18.79 16.56
CA ALA A 134 -8.03 -19.94 16.39
C ALA A 134 -8.75 -21.30 16.31
N THR A 135 -10.01 -21.37 16.77
CA THR A 135 -10.88 -22.53 16.57
C THR A 135 -11.22 -22.77 15.10
N ARG A 136 -11.20 -21.71 14.29
CA ARG A 136 -11.47 -21.74 12.84
C ARG A 136 -10.18 -21.78 12.03
N LEU A 137 -9.18 -21.00 12.45
CA LEU A 137 -7.88 -20.88 11.77
C LEU A 137 -6.75 -20.97 12.80
N PRO A 138 -6.14 -22.15 13.01
CA PRO A 138 -5.20 -22.38 14.11
C PRO A 138 -4.01 -21.41 14.19
N TYR A 139 -3.56 -20.87 13.04
CA TYR A 139 -2.48 -19.88 12.99
C TYR A 139 -2.86 -18.51 13.58
N LEU A 140 -4.15 -18.21 13.78
CA LEU A 140 -4.60 -16.98 14.44
C LEU A 140 -4.44 -17.01 15.96
N ARG A 141 -3.94 -18.09 16.55
CA ARG A 141 -3.73 -18.20 18.01
C ARG A 141 -2.77 -17.16 18.56
N SER A 142 -1.77 -16.74 17.78
CA SER A 142 -0.82 -15.70 18.15
C SER A 142 -0.32 -14.93 16.92
N VAL A 143 0.17 -13.71 17.13
CA VAL A 143 0.75 -12.89 16.05
C VAL A 143 1.94 -13.57 15.38
N GLY A 144 2.77 -14.31 16.14
CA GLY A 144 3.91 -15.05 15.60
C GLY A 144 3.47 -16.13 14.63
N ARG A 145 2.56 -17.02 15.05
CA ARG A 145 2.02 -18.10 14.19
C ARG A 145 1.31 -17.54 12.96
N TYR A 146 0.60 -16.44 13.11
CA TYR A 146 -0.04 -15.77 11.98
C TYR A 146 0.98 -15.25 10.98
N ARG A 147 2.05 -14.60 11.45
CA ARG A 147 3.13 -14.14 10.57
C ARG A 147 3.80 -15.30 9.86
N ASP A 148 4.16 -16.36 10.59
CA ASP A 148 4.82 -17.54 10.00
C ASP A 148 3.96 -18.18 8.90
N ALA A 149 2.65 -18.26 9.12
CA ALA A 149 1.72 -18.89 8.18
C ALA A 149 1.34 -18.01 6.98
N VAL A 150 1.29 -16.69 7.15
CA VAL A 150 0.70 -15.76 6.19
C VAL A 150 1.76 -14.97 5.42
N LEU A 151 2.82 -14.53 6.08
CA LEU A 151 3.81 -13.61 5.49
C LEU A 151 4.46 -14.15 4.21
N PRO A 152 4.94 -15.41 4.12
CA PRO A 152 5.56 -15.91 2.88
C PRO A 152 4.60 -15.86 1.68
N LYS A 153 3.34 -16.27 1.91
CA LYS A 153 2.30 -16.25 0.87
C LYS A 153 1.97 -14.83 0.41
N ARG A 154 2.03 -13.86 1.33
CA ARG A 154 1.75 -12.44 1.03
C ARG A 154 2.89 -11.77 0.29
N VAL A 155 4.14 -12.12 0.60
CA VAL A 155 5.32 -11.69 -0.17
C VAL A 155 5.19 -12.17 -1.62
N GLU A 156 4.89 -13.46 -1.81
CA GLU A 156 4.67 -14.04 -3.14
C GLU A 156 3.51 -13.37 -3.87
N LEU A 157 2.36 -13.22 -3.21
CA LEU A 157 1.18 -12.59 -3.80
C LEU A 157 1.44 -11.15 -4.28
N LEU A 158 2.11 -10.32 -3.46
CA LEU A 158 2.43 -8.94 -3.84
C LEU A 158 3.48 -8.89 -4.95
N SER A 159 4.49 -9.75 -4.89
CA SER A 159 5.50 -9.86 -5.95
C SER A 159 4.85 -10.23 -7.29
N GLU A 160 3.96 -11.22 -7.28
CA GLU A 160 3.18 -11.66 -8.45
C GLU A 160 2.31 -10.53 -8.99
N ALA A 161 1.60 -9.84 -8.11
CA ALA A 161 0.70 -8.75 -8.49
C ALA A 161 1.48 -7.61 -9.16
N ILE A 162 2.62 -7.21 -8.60
CA ILE A 162 3.49 -6.17 -9.18
C ILE A 162 4.02 -6.62 -10.54
N ARG A 163 4.51 -7.85 -10.66
CA ARG A 163 5.03 -8.39 -11.91
C ARG A 163 3.96 -8.44 -13.00
N SER A 164 2.77 -8.91 -12.67
CA SER A 164 1.66 -9.06 -13.61
C SER A 164 1.06 -7.73 -14.08
N HIS A 165 1.07 -6.70 -13.23
CA HIS A 165 0.44 -5.41 -13.55
C HIS A 165 1.43 -4.31 -13.91
N SER A 166 2.73 -4.51 -13.63
CA SER A 166 3.83 -3.61 -14.01
C SER A 166 3.55 -2.13 -13.72
N PRO A 167 3.22 -1.75 -12.46
CA PRO A 167 3.02 -0.35 -12.12
C PRO A 167 4.29 0.45 -12.41
N LYS A 168 4.15 1.73 -12.80
CA LYS A 168 5.31 2.59 -13.06
C LYS A 168 6.20 2.70 -11.82
N ALA A 169 5.58 2.79 -10.65
CA ALA A 169 6.27 2.94 -9.38
C ALA A 169 5.57 2.20 -8.23
N VAL A 170 6.36 1.74 -7.27
CA VAL A 170 5.91 1.15 -6.00
C VAL A 170 6.65 1.80 -4.85
N VAL A 171 5.90 2.32 -3.87
CA VAL A 171 6.44 2.90 -2.64
C VAL A 171 6.11 1.97 -1.48
N PHE A 172 7.13 1.34 -0.93
CA PHE A 172 7.06 0.61 0.33
C PHE A 172 7.31 1.56 1.50
N TYR A 173 6.50 1.47 2.55
CA TYR A 173 6.71 2.27 3.75
C TYR A 173 6.79 1.42 5.02
N GLY A 174 7.76 1.76 5.88
CA GLY A 174 8.07 1.00 7.09
C GLY A 174 9.43 0.33 6.98
N MET A 175 10.47 1.02 7.49
CA MET A 175 11.87 0.59 7.38
C MET A 175 12.17 -0.75 8.07
N SER A 176 11.41 -1.10 9.12
CA SER A 176 11.56 -2.39 9.81
C SER A 176 11.18 -3.59 8.94
N TYR A 177 10.49 -3.38 7.83
CA TYR A 177 10.09 -4.41 6.87
C TYR A 177 10.97 -4.42 5.61
N ARG A 178 12.10 -3.70 5.62
CA ARG A 178 12.98 -3.56 4.45
C ARG A 178 13.35 -4.89 3.78
N GLN A 179 13.65 -5.93 4.55
CA GLN A 179 13.99 -7.21 3.96
C GLN A 179 12.82 -7.78 3.14
N HIS A 180 11.59 -7.73 3.66
CA HIS A 180 10.41 -8.16 2.93
C HIS A 180 10.15 -7.30 1.68
N TRP A 181 10.45 -6.01 1.72
CA TRP A 181 10.38 -5.15 0.53
C TRP A 181 11.37 -5.56 -0.56
N ILE A 182 12.59 -5.95 -0.17
CA ILE A 182 13.60 -6.51 -1.07
C ILE A 182 13.09 -7.84 -1.66
N ASP A 183 12.54 -8.72 -0.82
CA ASP A 183 12.04 -10.03 -1.23
C ASP A 183 10.86 -9.90 -2.23
N ILE A 184 9.99 -8.90 -2.04
CA ILE A 184 8.86 -8.61 -2.94
C ILE A 184 9.34 -8.02 -4.28
N ALA A 185 10.22 -7.02 -4.22
CA ALA A 185 10.65 -6.28 -5.40
C ALA A 185 11.68 -7.06 -6.24
N GLN A 186 12.42 -7.99 -5.63
CA GLN A 186 13.43 -8.83 -6.26
C GLN A 186 14.49 -8.05 -7.06
N VAL A 187 14.85 -6.87 -6.56
CA VAL A 187 15.89 -6.01 -7.13
C VAL A 187 16.85 -5.52 -6.05
N PRO A 188 18.10 -5.18 -6.41
CA PRO A 188 19.01 -4.49 -5.50
C PRO A 188 18.47 -3.12 -5.09
N PHE A 189 18.67 -2.75 -3.83
CA PHE A 189 18.31 -1.43 -3.29
C PHE A 189 19.56 -0.62 -2.93
N ALA A 190 19.65 0.60 -3.44
CA ALA A 190 20.67 1.59 -3.10
C ALA A 190 20.08 2.69 -2.21
N SER A 191 20.90 3.29 -1.36
CA SER A 191 20.49 4.45 -0.56
C SER A 191 20.28 5.67 -1.46
N THR A 192 19.26 6.46 -1.17
CA THR A 192 19.03 7.77 -1.79
C THR A 192 19.85 8.89 -1.13
N GLY A 193 20.50 8.61 0.00
CA GLY A 193 21.16 9.62 0.85
C GLY A 193 20.19 10.41 1.74
N THR A 194 18.87 10.27 1.58
CA THR A 194 17.84 11.02 2.34
C THR A 194 17.05 10.14 3.32
N GLY A 195 17.65 9.04 3.76
CA GLY A 195 16.99 8.08 4.66
C GLY A 195 15.91 7.25 3.97
N SER A 196 16.01 7.07 2.66
CA SER A 196 15.23 6.12 1.87
C SER A 196 16.14 5.27 0.97
N PHE A 197 15.56 4.25 0.37
CA PHE A 197 16.26 3.36 -0.55
C PHE A 197 15.46 3.24 -1.83
N PHE A 198 16.14 3.05 -2.96
CA PHE A 198 15.49 2.86 -4.24
C PHE A 198 16.04 1.63 -4.95
N GLY A 199 15.22 1.04 -5.81
CA GLY A 199 15.60 -0.05 -6.70
C GLY A 199 14.89 0.12 -8.03
N CYS A 200 15.49 -0.38 -9.11
CA CYS A 200 14.91 -0.32 -10.44
C CYS A 200 14.73 -1.73 -10.98
N GLY A 201 13.48 -2.13 -11.24
CA GLY A 201 13.16 -3.26 -12.09
C GLY A 201 13.00 -2.83 -13.54
N HIS A 202 12.66 -3.78 -14.41
CA HIS A 202 12.50 -3.54 -15.85
C HIS A 202 11.41 -2.49 -16.16
N HIS A 203 10.25 -2.59 -15.50
CA HIS A 203 9.11 -1.68 -15.72
C HIS A 203 8.69 -0.87 -14.48
N THR A 204 9.29 -1.17 -13.31
CA THR A 204 8.83 -0.67 -12.02
C THR A 204 9.99 -0.02 -11.27
N THR A 205 9.78 1.20 -10.79
CA THR A 205 10.72 1.90 -9.91
C THR A 205 10.23 1.71 -8.47
N TYR A 206 11.12 1.27 -7.59
CA TYR A 206 10.80 0.99 -6.20
C TYR A 206 11.41 2.06 -5.30
N LEU A 207 10.66 2.49 -4.30
CA LEU A 207 11.14 3.34 -3.22
C LEU A 207 10.75 2.72 -1.87
N VAL A 208 11.70 2.56 -0.97
CA VAL A 208 11.46 2.18 0.43
C VAL A 208 11.69 3.41 1.30
N THR A 209 10.67 3.81 2.05
CA THR A 209 10.68 5.03 2.86
C THR A 209 10.25 4.79 4.31
N SER A 210 10.43 5.81 5.15
CA SER A 210 9.98 5.81 6.54
C SER A 210 8.46 5.66 6.64
N HIS A 211 8.00 5.05 7.74
CA HIS A 211 6.57 4.94 8.01
C HIS A 211 5.96 6.36 8.16
N PRO A 212 4.75 6.63 7.64
CA PRO A 212 4.08 7.94 7.76
C PRO A 212 3.96 8.55 9.17
N ASN A 213 3.94 7.70 10.19
CA ASN A 213 3.89 8.10 11.61
C ASN A 213 5.25 8.06 12.33
N ALA A 214 6.37 7.88 11.61
CA ALA A 214 7.70 7.91 12.22
C ALA A 214 7.98 9.30 12.81
N ARG A 215 8.65 9.32 13.97
CA ARG A 215 9.04 10.54 14.68
C ARG A 215 10.37 11.07 14.15
N GLY A 216 10.60 12.37 14.32
CA GLY A 216 11.87 13.01 13.96
C GLY A 216 12.09 13.21 12.46
N LEU A 217 11.04 13.11 11.65
CA LEU A 217 11.11 13.42 10.23
C LEU A 217 10.89 14.91 9.98
N GLU A 218 11.61 15.44 9.00
CA GLU A 218 11.42 16.80 8.49
C GLU A 218 10.00 17.01 7.95
N ALA A 219 9.50 18.25 8.03
CA ALA A 219 8.12 18.57 7.69
C ALA A 219 7.76 18.22 6.23
N ASN A 220 8.73 18.37 5.32
CA ASN A 220 8.63 18.13 3.88
C ASN A 220 9.13 16.74 3.45
N TYR A 221 9.53 15.85 4.38
CA TYR A 221 10.15 14.56 4.07
C TYR A 221 9.40 13.80 2.96
N PHE A 222 8.08 13.60 3.12
CA PHE A 222 7.28 12.83 2.16
C PHE A 222 7.07 13.52 0.81
N VAL A 223 7.14 14.85 0.77
CA VAL A 223 7.14 15.59 -0.51
C VAL A 223 8.45 15.31 -1.25
N GLU A 224 9.58 15.33 -0.53
CA GLU A 224 10.89 15.04 -1.10
C GLU A 224 10.99 13.62 -1.63
N GLN A 225 10.44 12.65 -0.89
CA GLN A 225 10.35 11.26 -1.35
C GLN A 225 9.56 11.11 -2.67
N GLY A 226 8.47 11.87 -2.83
CA GLY A 226 7.71 11.89 -4.08
C GLY A 226 8.49 12.50 -5.25
N ARG A 227 9.26 13.57 -5.02
CA ARG A 227 10.13 14.18 -6.05
C ARG A 227 11.23 13.22 -6.50
N ILE A 228 11.94 12.62 -5.54
CA ILE A 228 12.98 11.62 -5.81
C ILE A 228 12.39 10.48 -6.65
N LEU A 229 11.20 9.99 -6.30
CA LEU A 229 10.54 8.95 -7.07
C LEU A 229 10.23 9.40 -8.50
N GLY A 230 9.79 10.65 -8.67
CA GLY A 230 9.49 11.24 -9.99
C GLY A 230 10.73 11.22 -10.88
N GLU A 231 11.83 11.79 -10.39
CA GLU A 231 13.11 11.82 -11.11
C GLU A 231 13.62 10.41 -11.47
N LEU A 232 13.51 9.45 -10.54
CA LEU A 232 13.93 8.06 -10.79
C LEU A 232 13.05 7.38 -11.84
N THR A 233 11.75 7.68 -11.85
CA THR A 233 10.81 7.13 -12.83
C THR A 233 11.07 7.70 -14.23
N GLU A 234 11.33 9.00 -14.33
CA GLU A 234 11.66 9.69 -15.59
C GLU A 234 13.00 9.23 -16.18
N LYS A 235 14.06 9.18 -15.36
CA LYS A 235 15.39 8.70 -15.79
C LYS A 235 15.35 7.28 -16.35
N ARG A 236 14.51 6.40 -15.78
CA ARG A 236 14.30 5.05 -16.31
C ARG A 236 13.61 5.07 -17.67
N GLY A 237 12.56 5.89 -17.83
CA GLY A 237 11.84 6.03 -19.10
C GLY A 237 12.69 6.61 -20.23
N ALA A 238 13.76 7.34 -19.90
CA ALA A 238 14.71 7.89 -20.87
C ALA A 238 15.85 6.93 -21.26
N SER A 239 15.93 5.73 -20.67
CA SER A 239 16.97 4.76 -21.00
C SER A 239 16.67 4.05 -22.34
N PRO A 240 17.66 3.86 -23.23
CA PRO A 240 17.44 3.49 -24.64
C PRO A 240 17.01 2.03 -24.89
N ASP A 241 16.70 1.23 -23.88
CA ASP A 241 16.24 -0.17 -24.04
C ASP A 241 14.77 -0.29 -24.52
N SER A 242 14.27 0.73 -25.22
CA SER A 242 13.05 0.58 -26.02
C SER A 242 13.42 -0.29 -27.23
N PRO A 243 12.76 -1.44 -27.46
CA PRO A 243 13.02 -2.24 -28.66
C PRO A 243 12.70 -1.38 -29.87
N THR A 244 13.73 -0.93 -30.57
CA THR A 244 13.59 -0.36 -31.90
C THR A 244 12.98 -1.41 -32.79
N ASP A 245 11.83 -1.05 -33.37
CA ASP A 245 11.08 -1.77 -34.40
C ASP A 245 11.92 -1.80 -35.70
N GLN A 246 13.05 -2.49 -35.65
CA GLN A 246 13.96 -2.77 -36.76
C GLN A 246 14.14 -4.28 -36.85
N ASP A 247 13.06 -4.99 -37.16
CA ASP A 247 13.13 -6.29 -37.83
C ASP A 247 11.76 -6.60 -38.44
N ARG A 248 11.43 -5.82 -39.47
CA ARG A 248 10.48 -6.18 -40.52
C ARG A 248 11.02 -5.72 -41.86
N THR A 249 11.88 -6.56 -42.43
CA THR A 249 12.13 -6.61 -43.88
C THR A 249 12.05 -8.06 -44.30
#